data_AF-A0A183HBN8-F1
#
_entry.id   AF-A0A183HBN8-F1
#
_cell.length_a   1.000
_cell.length_b   1.000
_cell.length_c   1.000
_cell.angle_alpha   90.00
_cell.angle_beta   90.00
_cell.angle_gamma   90.00
#
_symmetry.space_group_name_H-M   'P 1'
#
loop_
_entity.id
_entity.type
_entity.pdbx_description
1 polymer ?
#
loop_
_entity_poly.entity_id
_entity_poly.type
_entity_poly.pdbx_seq_one_letter_code
_entity_poly.pdbx_strand_id
1 'polypeptide(L)' 'MPVITEHPLDVIVAKGEPATLNCAAKGPDLQITWFKDGEPVITNNEEKNSHRLVLHTGALFLLRVNNDPKM' A
#
# COMPACT_ATOMS: atom_id res chain seq x y z
N MET A 1 16.47 13.63 6.90
CA MET A 1 15.04 13.58 7.28
C MET A 1 14.24 13.07 6.08
N PRO A 2 13.39 12.05 6.23
CA PRO A 2 12.54 11.59 5.14
C PRO A 2 11.48 12.65 4.82
N VAL A 3 11.22 12.87 3.53
CA VAL A 3 10.20 13.81 3.03
C VAL A 3 9.32 13.06 2.06
N ILE A 4 8.01 13.03 2.32
CA ILE A 4 7.04 12.48 1.37
C ILE A 4 6.96 13.43 0.17
N THR A 5 7.19 12.90 -1.02
CA THR A 5 7.15 13.62 -2.30
C THR A 5 5.89 13.33 -3.11
N GLU A 6 5.25 12.18 -2.86
CA GLU A 6 3.95 11.81 -3.43
C GLU A 6 3.10 11.19 -2.32
N HIS A 7 1.93 11.77 -2.08
CA HIS A 7 0.97 11.25 -1.12
C HIS A 7 0.01 10.27 -1.80
N PRO A 8 -0.45 9.22 -1.08
CA PRO A 8 -1.53 8.39 -1.57
C PRO A 8 -2.80 9.20 -1.77
N LEU A 9 -3.51 8.89 -2.85
CA LEU A 9 -4.81 9.47 -3.18
C LEU A 9 -5.87 8.37 -3.18
N ASP A 10 -7.11 8.78 -2.98
CA ASP A 10 -8.26 7.88 -3.06
C ASP A 10 -8.44 7.37 -4.50
N VAL A 11 -8.71 6.07 -4.62
CA VAL A 11 -8.99 5.42 -5.91
C VAL A 11 -10.31 4.65 -5.79
N ILE A 12 -11.17 4.82 -6.79
CA ILE A 12 -12.44 4.10 -6.88
C ILE A 12 -12.30 3.01 -7.94
N VAL A 13 -12.44 1.75 -7.53
CA VAL A 13 -12.40 0.59 -8.42
C VAL A 13 -13.63 -0.30 -8.20
N ALA A 14 -13.97 -1.11 -9.19
CA ALA A 14 -14.99 -2.13 -9.01
C ALA A 14 -14.49 -3.22 -8.05
N LYS A 15 -15.42 -3.85 -7.33
CA LYS A 15 -15.09 -4.95 -6.42
C LYS A 15 -14.37 -6.08 -7.18
N GLY A 16 -13.26 -6.55 -6.63
CA GLY A 16 -12.44 -7.61 -7.21
C GLY A 16 -11.42 -7.13 -8.24
N GLU A 17 -11.51 -5.87 -8.69
CA GLU A 17 -10.50 -5.27 -9.56
C GLU A 17 -9.26 -4.86 -8.75
N PRO A 18 -8.07 -4.84 -9.38
CA PRO A 18 -6.85 -4.38 -8.75
C PRO A 18 -6.85 -2.87 -8.54
N ALA A 19 -6.06 -2.41 -7.56
CA ALA A 19 -5.84 -0.98 -7.31
C ALA A 19 -4.39 -0.71 -6.88
N THR A 20 -3.90 0.49 -7.15
CA THR A 20 -2.58 0.94 -6.72
C THR A 20 -2.71 2.24 -5.93
N LEU A 21 -2.12 2.28 -4.75
CA LEU A 21 -1.94 3.49 -3.96
C LEU A 21 -0.47 3.89 -4.05
N ASN A 22 -0.21 5.02 -4.70
CA ASN A 22 1.16 5.51 -4.85
C ASN A 22 1.62 6.23 -3.59
N CYS A 23 2.87 6.02 -3.22
CA CYS A 23 3.54 6.80 -2.19
C CYS A 23 5.02 6.85 -2.57
N ALA A 24 5.59 8.05 -2.56
CA ALA A 24 7.00 8.26 -2.79
C ALA A 24 7.57 9.17 -1.72
N ALA A 25 8.77 8.87 -1.26
CA ALA A 25 9.49 9.70 -0.31
C ALA A 25 10.98 9.75 -0.65
N LYS A 26 11.66 10.78 -0.13
CA LYS A 26 13.08 11.03 -0.34
C LYS A 26 13.80 11.11 1.00
N GLY A 27 14.92 10.42 1.14
CA GLY A 27 15.77 10.42 2.32
C GLY A 27 16.78 9.26 2.31
N PRO A 28 17.81 9.29 3.17
CA PRO A 28 18.68 8.14 3.38
C PRO A 28 17.92 7.00 4.07
N ASP A 29 18.20 5.75 3.68
CA ASP A 29 17.64 4.52 4.26
C ASP A 29 16.12 4.54 4.49
N LEU A 30 15.37 4.94 3.46
CA LEU A 30 13.92 5.03 3.50
C LEU A 30 13.26 3.63 3.42
N GLN A 31 12.29 3.39 4.29
CA GLN A 31 11.30 2.32 4.14
C GLN A 31 9.90 2.92 4.17
N ILE A 32 9.02 2.45 3.29
CA ILE A 32 7.61 2.84 3.26
C ILE A 32 6.79 1.68 3.82
N THR A 33 5.99 1.97 4.84
CA THR A 33 5.06 1.03 5.48
C THR A 33 3.63 1.54 5.36
N TRP A 34 2.70 0.61 5.20
CA TRP A 34 1.29 0.92 4.97
C TRP A 34 0.46 0.48 6.17
N PHE A 35 -0.51 1.33 6.52
CA PHE A 35 -1.48 1.07 7.57
C PHE A 35 -2.88 1.26 7.00
N LYS A 36 -3.83 0.47 7.47
CA LYS A 36 -5.26 0.67 7.24
C LYS A 36 -5.96 0.71 8.59
N ASP A 37 -6.69 1.80 8.83
CA ASP A 37 -7.48 2.00 10.06
C ASP A 37 -6.67 1.84 11.36
N GLY A 38 -5.38 2.20 11.31
CA GLY A 38 -4.45 2.11 12.44
C GLY A 38 -3.68 0.79 12.52
N GLU A 39 -4.04 -0.22 11.76
CA GLU A 39 -3.38 -1.54 11.76
C GLU A 39 -2.40 -1.68 10.58
N PRO A 40 -1.23 -2.32 10.79
CA PRO A 40 -0.26 -2.53 9.72
C PRO A 40 -0.82 -3.47 8.65
N VAL A 41 -0.63 -3.07 7.39
CA VAL A 41 -1.03 -3.90 6.25
C VAL A 41 -0.01 -5.01 6.06
N ILE A 42 -0.43 -6.27 6.18
CA ILE A 42 0.42 -7.43 5.88
C ILE A 42 0.63 -7.51 4.37
N THR A 43 1.87 -7.46 3.92
CA THR A 43 2.26 -7.41 2.50
C THR A 43 3.12 -8.60 2.11
N ASN A 44 3.66 -8.60 0.89
CA ASN A 44 4.65 -9.58 0.44
C ASN A 44 5.97 -9.56 1.22
N ASN A 45 6.25 -8.52 2.00
CA ASN A 45 7.43 -8.48 2.86
C ASN A 45 7.27 -9.43 4.05
N GLU A 46 6.05 -9.59 4.56
CA GLU A 46 5.72 -10.45 5.68
C GLU A 46 5.20 -11.82 5.23
N GLU A 47 4.37 -11.85 4.18
CA GLU A 47 3.72 -13.07 3.66
C GLU A 47 3.88 -13.19 2.14
N LYS A 48 4.66 -14.18 1.69
CA LYS A 48 4.99 -14.38 0.26
C LYS A 48 3.79 -14.49 -0.69
N ASN A 49 2.63 -14.93 -0.20
CA ASN A 49 1.41 -15.12 -1.00
C ASN A 49 0.35 -14.03 -0.72
N SER A 50 0.74 -12.89 -0.14
CA SER A 50 -0.19 -11.79 0.13
C SER A 50 -0.80 -11.24 -1.16
N HIS A 51 -2.09 -10.93 -1.11
CA HIS A 51 -2.81 -10.19 -2.16
C HIS A 51 -2.49 -8.68 -2.15
N ARG A 52 -1.60 -8.25 -1.26
CA ARG A 52 -1.17 -6.86 -1.07
C ARG A 52 0.35 -6.83 -1.24
N LEU A 53 0.83 -6.10 -2.22
CA LEU A 53 2.24 -6.05 -2.57
C LEU A 53 2.77 -4.63 -2.36
N VAL A 54 3.91 -4.50 -1.69
CA VAL A 54 4.70 -3.27 -1.73
C VAL A 54 5.64 -3.37 -2.92
N LEU A 55 5.47 -2.47 -3.88
CA LEU A 55 6.36 -2.37 -5.03
C LEU A 55 7.70 -1.77 -4.61
N HIS A 56 8.73 -1.92 -5.45
CA HIS A 56 10.04 -1.29 -5.21
C HIS A 56 9.97 0.25 -5.14
N THR A 57 8.91 0.85 -5.69
CA THR A 57 8.62 2.29 -5.60
C THR A 57 8.09 2.69 -4.22
N GLY A 58 7.67 1.73 -3.39
CA GLY A 58 6.96 1.93 -2.14
C GLY A 58 5.43 2.04 -2.29
N ALA A 59 4.91 2.00 -3.52
CA ALA A 59 3.48 1.95 -3.78
C ALA A 59 2.86 0.63 -3.27
N LEU A 60 1.64 0.70 -2.75
CA LEU A 60 0.86 -0.47 -2.36
C LEU A 60 -0.03 -0.90 -3.53
N PHE A 61 0.21 -2.11 -4.02
CA PHE A 61 -0.60 -2.75 -5.03
C PHE A 61 -1.53 -3.79 -4.40
N LEU A 62 -2.82 -3.64 -4.63
CA LEU A 62 -3.86 -4.57 -4.19
C LEU A 62 -4.26 -5.41 -5.41
N LEU A 63 -4.03 -6.73 -5.35
CA LEU A 63 -4.40 -7.63 -6.45
C LEU A 63 -5.91 -7.66 -6.67
N ARG A 64 -6.69 -7.52 -5.59
CA ARG A 64 -8.15 -7.46 -5.60
C ARG A 64 -8.64 -6.58 -4.45
N VAL A 65 -9.49 -5.62 -4.75
CA VAL A 65 -10.14 -4.78 -3.74
C VAL A 65 -11.46 -5.40 -3.30
N ASN A 66 -11.57 -5.66 -2.00
CA ASN A 66 -12.80 -6.13 -1.36
C ASN A 66 -13.31 -5.08 -0.38
N ASN A 67 -14.62 -4.90 -0.32
CA ASN A 67 -15.27 -4.13 0.74
C ASN A 67 -15.41 -5.03 1.98
N ASP A 68 -14.35 -5.22 2.74
CA ASP A 68 -14.47 -5.82 4.07
C ASP A 68 -14.74 -4.72 5.10
N PRO A 69 -15.93 -4.71 5.76
CA PRO A 69 -16.29 -3.70 6.78
C PRO A 69 -15.59 -3.96 8.14
N LYS A 70 -14.53 -4.76 8.15
CA LYS A 70 -13.69 -5.08 9.31
C LYS A 70 -12.22 -5.04 8.93
N MET A 71 -11.78 -3.91 8.39
CA MET A 71 -10.46 -3.41 8.79
C MET A 71 -10.69 -2.02 9.35
#